data_AF-X1T0S9-F1
#
_entry.id   AF-X1T0S9-F1
#
_cell.length_a   1.000
_cell.length_b   1.000
_cell.length_c   1.000
_cell.angle_alpha   90.00
_cell.angle_beta   90.00
_cell.angle_gamma   90.00
#
_symmetry.space_group_name_H-M   'P 1'
#
loop_
_entity.id
_entity.type
_entity.pdbx_description
1 polymer ?
#
loop_
_entity_poly.entity_id
_entity_poly.type
_entity_poly.pdbx_seq_one_letter_code
_entity_poly.pdbx_strand_id
1 'polypeptide(L)'
;ALILEATDLLAGQASSPASGLQGLKARREGPARGETITRGGDWVQTTAADFEAGASQGIQVTREGDGELCLAAGKMTGPSTVSEAASGRGVFTSTIGSAAFPFNAVAAHWSADVPPSTQLAVAVRTSPDGLAWSPWQDIVEVEQGQDGRPVPVGQDRCFYGGNLILTEGGRYLQYRLIFTSTKLSTGSPELSEITLTYIDSTAGPDLAEAKTAARREVLALGVPQPPIIPRSGWGANESYMTWPPEYHPVHKIIVHHTVTQNYEPDPPSTIRAIYYYHAVTLAWGDI
;
A
#
# COMPACT_ATOMS: atom_id res chain seq x y z
N ALA A 1 2.10 11.24 15.83
CA ALA A 1 3.42 11.29 16.48
C ALA A 1 3.90 12.74 16.53
N LEU A 2 4.19 13.29 17.72
CA LEU A 2 4.86 14.59 17.85
C LEU A 2 6.36 14.36 17.74
N ILE A 3 7.04 15.05 16.82
CA ILE A 3 8.51 15.05 16.70
C ILE A 3 9.04 16.35 17.32
N LEU A 4 9.86 16.23 18.35
CA LEU A 4 10.65 17.31 18.96
C LEU A 4 12.08 17.25 18.40
N GLU A 5 12.62 18.39 17.96
CA GLU A 5 13.98 18.52 17.42
C GLU A 5 15.03 18.80 18.50
N ALA A 6 16.23 18.25 18.26
CA ALA A 6 17.49 18.75 18.82
C ALA A 6 18.32 19.36 17.68
N THR A 7 18.68 20.62 17.83
CA THR A 7 19.57 21.40 16.96
C THR A 7 21.02 20.98 17.09
N ASP A 8 21.76 20.98 15.98
CA ASP A 8 23.20 21.30 16.03
C ASP A 8 23.70 22.03 14.77
N LEU A 9 24.63 22.96 15.01
CA LEU A 9 25.31 23.83 14.05
C LEU A 9 26.33 23.07 13.19
N LEU A 10 26.57 23.53 11.95
CA LEU A 10 27.85 24.14 11.52
C LEU A 10 27.88 24.47 10.01
N ALA A 11 28.73 25.45 9.70
CA ALA A 11 28.84 26.23 8.47
C ALA A 11 29.69 25.59 7.35
N GLY A 12 29.58 26.13 6.14
CA GLY A 12 30.61 25.97 5.10
C GLY A 12 30.18 26.35 3.68
N GLN A 13 30.40 27.61 3.28
CA GLN A 13 30.33 28.05 1.88
C GLN A 13 31.52 27.54 1.07
N ALA A 14 31.32 27.23 -0.22
CA ALA A 14 32.33 27.41 -1.26
C ALA A 14 31.69 27.57 -2.66
N SER A 15 32.00 28.67 -3.31
CA SER A 15 31.71 29.08 -4.70
C SER A 15 32.68 28.45 -5.72
N SER A 16 32.25 28.04 -6.92
CA SER A 16 32.38 28.73 -8.24
C SER A 16 32.87 27.71 -9.31
N PRO A 17 32.94 27.96 -10.64
CA PRO A 17 32.12 28.75 -11.56
C PRO A 17 31.57 27.94 -12.77
N ALA A 18 30.80 28.61 -13.64
CA ALA A 18 30.18 28.10 -14.86
C ALA A 18 31.08 28.18 -16.12
N SER A 19 30.90 27.21 -17.03
CA SER A 19 31.02 27.31 -18.51
C SER A 19 30.33 26.06 -19.08
N GLY A 20 29.51 26.02 -20.13
CA GLY A 20 29.22 26.96 -21.20
C GLY A 20 29.36 26.21 -22.53
N LEU A 21 28.36 25.44 -22.97
CA LEU A 21 28.27 24.89 -24.33
C LEU A 21 26.79 24.74 -24.75
N GLN A 22 26.39 25.52 -25.75
CA GLN A 22 25.09 25.47 -26.42
C GLN A 22 25.06 24.36 -27.47
N GLY A 23 23.92 23.68 -27.60
CA GLY A 23 23.65 22.74 -28.69
C GLY A 23 22.17 22.30 -28.72
N LEU A 24 21.44 22.82 -29.70
CA LEU A 24 20.04 22.56 -30.07
C LEU A 24 19.45 21.16 -29.76
N LYS A 25 18.22 21.11 -29.19
CA LYS A 25 16.99 20.56 -29.83
C LYS A 25 15.80 20.45 -28.85
N ALA A 26 14.63 20.82 -29.38
CA ALA A 26 13.26 20.49 -28.94
C ALA A 26 12.90 20.78 -27.46
N ARG A 27 12.26 21.93 -27.21
CA ARG A 27 11.38 22.09 -26.05
C ARG A 27 10.19 21.14 -26.23
N ARG A 28 10.25 19.96 -25.62
CA ARG A 28 9.05 19.39 -25.02
C ARG A 28 8.92 20.10 -23.69
N GLU A 29 7.91 20.95 -23.57
CA GLU A 29 7.48 21.42 -22.25
C GLU A 29 7.10 20.16 -21.46
N GLY A 30 7.96 19.79 -20.51
CA GLY A 30 7.57 18.89 -19.43
C GLY A 30 6.47 19.55 -18.61
N PRO A 31 5.69 18.77 -17.84
CA PRO A 31 4.64 19.34 -16.99
C PRO A 31 5.24 20.45 -16.12
N ALA A 32 4.54 21.58 -16.07
CA ALA A 32 4.98 22.73 -15.29
C ALA A 32 5.22 22.30 -13.83
N ARG A 33 6.33 22.78 -13.24
CA ARG A 33 6.53 22.73 -11.78
C ARG A 33 5.35 23.46 -11.14
N GLY A 34 4.44 22.73 -10.49
CA GLY A 34 3.31 23.35 -9.81
C GLY A 34 2.21 22.42 -9.30
N GLU A 35 2.13 21.18 -9.79
CA GLU A 35 1.09 20.25 -9.36
C GLU A 35 1.64 19.15 -8.45
N THR A 36 1.29 19.24 -7.17
CA THR A 36 1.47 18.21 -6.14
C THR A 36 0.51 17.05 -6.40
N ILE A 37 0.69 16.34 -7.51
CA ILE A 37 -0.19 15.22 -7.87
C ILE A 37 0.45 13.91 -7.42
N THR A 38 -0.09 13.37 -6.33
CA THR A 38 0.09 11.96 -6.01
C THR A 38 -0.49 11.13 -7.16
N ARG A 39 0.29 10.23 -7.74
CA ARG A 39 -0.15 9.34 -8.82
C ARG A 39 -0.38 7.96 -8.23
N GLY A 40 -1.52 7.34 -8.51
CA GLY A 40 -1.77 5.94 -8.22
C GLY A 40 -2.01 5.14 -9.49
N GLY A 41 -1.67 3.86 -9.46
CA GLY A 41 -2.03 2.91 -10.48
C GLY A 41 -2.25 1.53 -9.87
N ASP A 42 -3.11 0.75 -10.50
CA ASP A 42 -3.49 -0.58 -10.01
C ASP A 42 -2.94 -1.67 -10.90
N TRP A 43 -2.47 -2.73 -10.26
CA TRP A 43 -2.23 -4.02 -10.90
C TRP A 43 -3.21 -5.04 -10.32
N VAL A 44 -4.23 -5.35 -11.12
CA VAL A 44 -5.37 -6.19 -10.73
C VAL A 44 -5.16 -7.60 -11.26
N GLN A 45 -5.39 -8.61 -10.41
CA GLN A 45 -5.37 -10.02 -10.76
C GLN A 45 -6.69 -10.65 -10.30
N THR A 46 -7.46 -11.16 -11.26
CA THR A 46 -8.85 -11.61 -11.05
C THR A 46 -9.20 -12.87 -11.83
N THR A 47 -8.42 -13.22 -12.85
CA THR A 47 -8.77 -14.30 -13.78
C THR A 47 -7.94 -15.55 -13.55
N ALA A 48 -8.45 -16.69 -13.99
CA ALA A 48 -7.72 -17.96 -13.96
C ALA A 48 -6.42 -17.84 -14.75
N ALA A 49 -6.38 -17.07 -15.84
CA ALA A 49 -5.17 -16.83 -16.61
C ALA A 49 -4.11 -16.03 -15.82
N ASP A 50 -4.54 -15.02 -15.04
CA ASP A 50 -3.64 -14.26 -14.14
C ASP A 50 -2.98 -15.21 -13.13
N PHE A 51 -3.79 -16.08 -12.52
CA PHE A 51 -3.34 -16.98 -11.47
C PHE A 51 -2.56 -18.18 -12.02
N GLU A 52 -2.95 -18.77 -13.15
CA GLU A 52 -2.23 -19.87 -13.80
C GLU A 52 -0.84 -19.46 -14.29
N ALA A 53 -0.61 -18.16 -14.56
CA ALA A 53 0.70 -17.65 -14.93
C ALA A 53 1.68 -17.56 -13.74
N GLY A 54 1.18 -17.60 -12.49
CA GLY A 54 2.00 -17.60 -11.29
C GLY A 54 2.60 -18.96 -10.93
N ALA A 55 3.48 -18.97 -9.93
CA ALA A 55 4.05 -20.20 -9.38
C ALA A 55 3.28 -20.65 -8.13
N SER A 56 2.80 -21.90 -8.14
CA SER A 56 2.02 -22.48 -7.04
C SER A 56 2.70 -23.73 -6.44
N GLN A 57 2.60 -23.86 -5.12
CA GLN A 57 2.93 -25.08 -4.38
C GLN A 57 1.79 -25.36 -3.39
N GLY A 58 1.08 -26.49 -3.58
CA GLY A 58 -0.07 -26.83 -2.73
C GLY A 58 -1.31 -25.96 -2.93
N ILE A 59 -1.38 -25.21 -4.03
CA ILE A 59 -2.49 -24.33 -4.43
C ILE A 59 -3.06 -24.82 -5.75
N GLN A 60 -4.38 -24.74 -5.91
CA GLN A 60 -5.09 -24.94 -7.17
C GLN A 60 -5.79 -23.66 -7.60
N VAL A 61 -5.91 -23.46 -8.91
CA VAL A 61 -6.75 -22.44 -9.53
C VAL A 61 -8.08 -23.12 -9.88
N THR A 62 -9.19 -22.65 -9.33
CA THR A 62 -10.53 -23.15 -9.65
C THR A 62 -11.05 -22.49 -10.93
N ARG A 63 -12.21 -22.93 -11.42
CA ARG A 63 -12.94 -22.22 -12.49
C ARG A 63 -14.24 -21.59 -11.98
N GLU A 64 -14.41 -21.53 -10.67
CA GLU A 64 -15.48 -20.75 -10.05
C GLU A 64 -15.07 -19.27 -10.09
N GLY A 65 -16.04 -18.37 -10.28
CA GLY A 65 -15.79 -16.92 -10.23
C GLY A 65 -14.84 -16.33 -11.28
N ASP A 66 -14.51 -17.06 -12.37
CA ASP A 66 -13.46 -16.75 -13.36
C ASP A 66 -12.01 -17.00 -12.87
N GLY A 67 -11.81 -17.72 -11.77
CA GLY A 67 -10.50 -18.26 -11.36
C GLY A 67 -10.12 -17.94 -9.93
N GLU A 68 -10.50 -18.78 -8.96
CA GLU A 68 -10.14 -18.55 -7.55
C GLU A 68 -8.93 -19.39 -7.13
N LEU A 69 -8.14 -18.89 -6.19
CA LEU A 69 -7.04 -19.62 -5.57
C LEU A 69 -7.50 -20.28 -4.27
N CYS A 70 -7.28 -21.58 -4.14
CA CYS A 70 -7.50 -22.32 -2.89
C CYS A 70 -6.44 -23.42 -2.70
N LEU A 71 -6.40 -24.02 -1.50
CA LEU A 71 -5.54 -25.18 -1.23
C LEU A 71 -5.92 -26.34 -2.14
N ALA A 72 -4.92 -26.95 -2.78
CA ALA A 72 -5.13 -28.14 -3.60
C ALA A 72 -5.63 -29.31 -2.73
N ALA A 73 -6.73 -29.95 -3.13
CA ALA A 73 -7.18 -31.16 -2.47
C ALA A 73 -6.12 -32.27 -2.65
N GLY A 74 -5.58 -32.81 -1.55
CA GLY A 74 -4.66 -33.93 -1.61
C GLY A 74 -5.31 -35.13 -2.30
N LYS A 75 -4.80 -35.57 -3.45
CA LYS A 75 -5.20 -36.86 -4.03
C LYS A 75 -4.66 -37.97 -3.13
N MET A 76 -5.54 -38.73 -2.46
CA MET A 76 -5.15 -40.02 -1.87
C MET A 76 -4.85 -41.01 -2.99
N THR A 77 -3.61 -41.09 -3.43
CA THR A 77 -3.15 -42.18 -4.29
C THR A 77 -2.47 -43.25 -3.44
N GLY A 78 -3.28 -44.17 -2.88
CA GLY A 78 -2.80 -45.40 -2.25
C GLY A 78 -2.15 -45.25 -0.86
N PRO A 79 -1.77 -46.37 -0.22
CA PRO A 79 -1.51 -46.42 1.23
C PRO A 79 -0.21 -45.75 1.71
N SER A 80 0.59 -45.13 0.85
CA SER A 80 1.94 -44.70 1.24
C SER A 80 2.47 -43.63 0.27
N THR A 81 2.00 -42.40 0.40
CA THR A 81 2.73 -41.16 0.12
C THR A 81 1.80 -40.00 0.44
N VAL A 82 1.93 -39.42 1.63
CA VAL A 82 1.38 -38.09 1.90
C VAL A 82 2.13 -37.12 1.00
N SER A 83 1.53 -36.76 -0.14
CA SER A 83 2.02 -35.62 -0.94
C SER A 83 1.95 -34.36 -0.07
N GLU A 84 2.86 -33.40 -0.26
CA GLU A 84 2.87 -32.14 0.50
C GLU A 84 1.54 -31.34 0.44
N ALA A 85 0.62 -31.69 -0.48
CA ALA A 85 -0.77 -31.22 -0.49
C ALA A 85 -1.59 -31.63 0.75
N ALA A 86 -1.09 -32.53 1.60
CA ALA A 86 -1.69 -32.91 2.88
C ALA A 86 -1.27 -32.03 4.07
N SER A 87 -0.40 -31.03 3.84
CA SER A 87 0.17 -30.19 4.91
C SER A 87 -0.78 -29.12 5.45
N GLY A 88 -1.94 -28.91 4.81
CA GLY A 88 -2.82 -27.78 5.13
C GLY A 88 -2.19 -26.43 4.78
N ARG A 89 -1.08 -26.39 4.03
CA ARG A 89 -0.39 -25.16 3.67
C ARG A 89 -0.14 -25.11 2.16
N GLY A 90 -0.35 -23.94 1.57
CA GLY A 90 -0.08 -23.68 0.17
C GLY A 90 0.54 -22.29 -0.01
N VAL A 91 1.38 -22.16 -1.03
CA VAL A 91 2.06 -20.91 -1.38
C VAL A 91 1.81 -20.59 -2.84
N PHE A 92 1.38 -19.37 -3.11
CA PHE A 92 1.27 -18.83 -4.46
C PHE A 92 2.17 -17.61 -4.60
N THR A 93 2.94 -17.51 -5.68
CA THR A 93 3.74 -16.33 -6.02
C THR A 93 3.34 -15.84 -7.41
N SER A 94 2.95 -14.57 -7.51
CA SER A 94 2.47 -13.99 -8.77
C SER A 94 3.55 -13.92 -9.85
N THR A 95 3.15 -13.59 -11.07
CA THR A 95 4.09 -13.05 -12.07
C THR A 95 4.69 -11.71 -11.59
N ILE A 96 5.66 -11.17 -12.32
CA ILE A 96 6.20 -9.84 -12.03
C ILE A 96 5.29 -8.79 -12.67
N GLY A 97 4.66 -7.95 -11.85
CA GLY A 97 3.93 -6.78 -12.29
C GLY A 97 4.89 -5.63 -12.63
N SER A 98 4.56 -4.85 -13.67
CA SER A 98 5.30 -3.65 -14.06
C SER A 98 4.42 -2.42 -13.91
N ALA A 99 4.83 -1.48 -13.07
CA ALA A 99 4.12 -0.22 -12.86
C ALA A 99 4.30 0.71 -14.06
N ALA A 100 3.28 1.52 -14.36
CA ALA A 100 3.34 2.51 -15.42
C ALA A 100 4.38 3.62 -15.17
N PHE A 101 4.72 3.85 -13.90
CA PHE A 101 5.68 4.85 -13.42
C PHE A 101 6.41 4.35 -12.17
N PRO A 102 7.56 4.94 -11.81
CA PRO A 102 8.22 4.67 -10.53
C PRO A 102 7.35 5.11 -9.35
N PHE A 103 7.32 4.34 -8.28
CA PHE A 103 6.49 4.58 -7.10
C PHE A 103 7.30 4.47 -5.80
N ASN A 104 6.83 5.08 -4.72
CA ASN A 104 7.46 5.03 -3.39
C ASN A 104 6.59 4.36 -2.32
N ALA A 105 5.39 3.92 -2.69
CA ALA A 105 4.47 3.21 -1.83
C ALA A 105 3.69 2.13 -2.60
N VAL A 106 3.34 1.03 -1.94
CA VAL A 106 2.45 0.00 -2.45
C VAL A 106 1.51 -0.48 -1.35
N ALA A 107 0.24 -0.69 -1.69
CA ALA A 107 -0.74 -1.32 -0.82
C ALA A 107 -1.39 -2.50 -1.54
N ALA A 108 -2.02 -3.39 -0.78
CA ALA A 108 -2.80 -4.48 -1.33
C ALA A 108 -4.23 -4.42 -0.79
N HIS A 109 -5.20 -4.67 -1.65
CA HIS A 109 -6.56 -5.03 -1.24
C HIS A 109 -7.01 -6.26 -2.01
N TRP A 110 -7.83 -7.08 -1.38
CA TRP A 110 -8.21 -8.37 -1.93
C TRP A 110 -9.61 -8.78 -1.51
N SER A 111 -10.22 -9.67 -2.30
CA SER A 111 -11.49 -10.30 -1.98
C SER A 111 -11.29 -11.79 -1.76
N ALA A 112 -11.70 -12.27 -0.59
CA ALA A 112 -11.55 -13.67 -0.23
C ALA A 112 -12.70 -14.17 0.67
N ASP A 113 -12.95 -15.47 0.61
CA ASP A 113 -13.59 -16.21 1.71
C ASP A 113 -12.47 -16.83 2.57
N VAL A 114 -12.50 -16.59 3.88
CA VAL A 114 -11.53 -17.12 4.83
C VAL A 114 -12.29 -17.84 5.95
N PRO A 115 -12.63 -19.14 5.77
CA PRO A 115 -13.41 -19.89 6.75
C PRO A 115 -12.71 -19.99 8.12
N PRO A 116 -13.47 -20.21 9.21
CA PRO A 116 -12.88 -20.42 10.53
C PRO A 116 -11.82 -21.53 10.53
N SER A 117 -10.74 -21.34 11.32
CA SER A 117 -9.60 -22.27 11.41
C SER A 117 -8.69 -22.33 10.18
N THR A 118 -8.88 -21.38 9.25
CA THR A 118 -7.99 -21.13 8.11
C THR A 118 -7.36 -19.74 8.22
N GLN A 119 -6.31 -19.48 7.43
CA GLN A 119 -5.63 -18.20 7.35
C GLN A 119 -5.14 -17.95 5.93
N LEU A 120 -5.28 -16.71 5.46
CA LEU A 120 -4.64 -16.20 4.25
C LEU A 120 -3.68 -15.08 4.63
N ALA A 121 -2.39 -15.26 4.38
CA ALA A 121 -1.40 -14.19 4.55
C ALA A 121 -0.97 -13.65 3.18
N VAL A 122 -0.85 -12.34 3.07
CA VAL A 122 -0.41 -11.62 1.88
C VAL A 122 0.94 -10.99 2.16
N ALA A 123 1.90 -11.13 1.25
CA ALA A 123 3.19 -10.47 1.30
C ALA A 123 3.52 -9.85 -0.05
N VAL A 124 4.22 -8.72 -0.04
CA VAL A 124 4.65 -8.00 -1.24
C VAL A 124 6.16 -7.83 -1.25
N ARG A 125 6.71 -7.70 -2.45
CA ARG A 125 8.08 -7.20 -2.65
C ARG A 125 8.10 -6.27 -3.85
N THR A 126 9.05 -5.36 -3.84
CA THR A 126 9.23 -4.37 -4.91
C THR A 126 10.65 -4.43 -5.45
N SER A 127 10.83 -3.91 -6.66
CA SER A 127 12.13 -3.80 -7.29
C SER A 127 12.18 -2.59 -8.22
N PRO A 128 13.28 -1.83 -8.25
CA PRO A 128 13.47 -0.74 -9.22
C PRO A 128 13.74 -1.24 -10.64
N ASP A 129 14.29 -2.45 -10.81
CA ASP A 129 14.83 -2.96 -12.09
C ASP A 129 14.33 -4.36 -12.49
N GLY A 130 13.59 -5.04 -11.62
CA GLY A 130 13.09 -6.40 -11.82
C GLY A 130 14.10 -7.49 -11.45
N LEU A 131 15.31 -7.11 -11.02
CA LEU A 131 16.42 -8.00 -10.71
C LEU A 131 16.80 -7.93 -9.22
N ALA A 132 16.98 -6.72 -8.69
CA ALA A 132 17.25 -6.45 -7.28
C ALA A 132 15.92 -6.28 -6.55
N TRP A 133 15.55 -7.29 -5.76
CA TRP A 133 14.28 -7.32 -5.04
C TRP A 133 14.46 -6.95 -3.57
N SER A 134 13.51 -6.20 -3.03
CA SER A 134 13.36 -6.08 -1.58
C SER A 134 13.13 -7.46 -0.95
N PRO A 135 13.41 -7.62 0.36
CA PRO A 135 12.80 -8.69 1.12
C PRO A 135 11.27 -8.67 0.95
N TRP A 136 10.65 -9.82 1.15
CA TRP A 136 9.21 -9.90 1.24
C TRP A 136 8.74 -9.22 2.52
N GLN A 137 7.73 -8.38 2.39
CA GLN A 137 7.11 -7.64 3.48
C GLN A 137 5.67 -8.10 3.61
N ASP A 138 5.27 -8.49 4.81
CA ASP A 138 3.91 -8.92 5.08
C ASP A 138 2.97 -7.72 5.01
N ILE A 139 1.84 -7.92 4.34
CA ILE A 139 0.71 -7.01 4.39
C ILE A 139 -0.14 -7.41 5.59
N VAL A 140 -0.29 -6.47 6.51
CA VAL A 140 -1.17 -6.57 7.66
C VAL A 140 -2.54 -6.10 7.25
N GLU A 141 -3.55 -6.92 7.49
CA GLU A 141 -4.95 -6.53 7.34
C GLU A 141 -5.27 -5.38 8.30
N VAL A 142 -5.81 -4.29 7.76
CA VAL A 142 -6.24 -3.11 8.52
C VAL A 142 -7.72 -2.81 8.37
N GLU A 143 -8.38 -3.41 7.37
CA GLU A 143 -9.80 -3.24 7.09
C GLU A 143 -10.43 -4.57 6.65
N GLN A 144 -11.63 -4.85 7.15
CA GLN A 144 -12.46 -5.98 6.74
C GLN A 144 -13.92 -5.52 6.58
N GLY A 145 -14.53 -5.78 5.43
CA GLY A 145 -15.92 -5.38 5.19
C GLY A 145 -16.53 -5.96 3.92
N GLN A 146 -17.69 -5.44 3.54
CA GLN A 146 -18.29 -5.67 2.24
C GLN A 146 -17.93 -4.49 1.33
N ASP A 147 -17.36 -4.74 0.15
CA ASP A 147 -16.99 -3.71 -0.84
C ASP A 147 -18.19 -3.10 -1.59
N GLY A 148 -19.41 -3.32 -1.10
CA GLY A 148 -20.64 -2.90 -1.75
C GLY A 148 -20.95 -3.62 -3.07
N ARG A 149 -20.11 -4.55 -3.54
CA ARG A 149 -20.41 -5.36 -4.73
C ARG A 149 -21.44 -6.44 -4.34
N PRO A 150 -22.39 -6.79 -5.22
CA PRO A 150 -23.31 -7.90 -4.98
C PRO A 150 -22.52 -9.18 -4.75
N VAL A 151 -22.69 -9.78 -3.56
CA VAL A 151 -22.14 -11.10 -3.26
C VAL A 151 -23.14 -12.14 -3.78
N PRO A 152 -22.72 -13.10 -4.63
CA PRO A 152 -23.60 -14.19 -5.05
C PRO A 152 -24.19 -14.93 -3.86
N VAL A 153 -25.46 -15.32 -3.95
CA VAL A 153 -26.15 -16.05 -2.88
C VAL A 153 -25.39 -17.34 -2.56
N GLY A 154 -24.89 -17.45 -1.33
CA GLY A 154 -24.14 -18.63 -0.85
C GLY A 154 -22.62 -18.48 -0.81
N GLN A 155 -22.07 -17.32 -1.15
CA GLN A 155 -20.66 -16.99 -0.94
C GLN A 155 -20.52 -15.95 0.19
N ASP A 156 -19.59 -16.14 1.11
CA ASP A 156 -19.21 -15.16 2.15
C ASP A 156 -17.93 -14.42 1.71
N ARG A 157 -18.00 -13.72 0.57
CA ARG A 157 -16.85 -12.96 0.06
C ARG A 157 -16.68 -11.67 0.86
N CYS A 158 -15.57 -11.56 1.56
CA CYS A 158 -15.16 -10.34 2.27
C CYS A 158 -14.13 -9.56 1.47
N PHE A 159 -14.23 -8.24 1.55
CA PHE A 159 -13.19 -7.32 1.13
C PHE A 159 -12.21 -7.10 2.29
N TYR A 160 -10.92 -7.08 1.94
CA TYR A 160 -9.83 -6.84 2.86
C TYR A 160 -8.93 -5.73 2.33
N GLY A 161 -8.63 -4.77 3.19
CA GLY A 161 -7.65 -3.70 2.94
C GLY A 161 -6.38 -3.92 3.76
N GLY A 162 -5.22 -3.86 3.10
CA GLY A 162 -3.92 -3.99 3.72
C GLY A 162 -3.29 -2.66 4.11
N ASN A 163 -2.26 -2.70 4.97
CA ASN A 163 -1.41 -1.54 5.25
C ASN A 163 -0.58 -1.11 4.03
N LEU A 164 -0.06 0.12 4.10
CA LEU A 164 0.80 0.70 3.07
C LEU A 164 2.27 0.36 3.36
N ILE A 165 2.95 -0.18 2.35
CA ILE A 165 4.39 -0.51 2.39
C ILE A 165 5.16 0.58 1.63
N LEU A 166 6.10 1.21 2.32
CA LEU A 166 6.98 2.21 1.75
C LEU A 166 8.20 1.55 1.10
N THR A 167 8.72 2.15 0.04
CA THR A 167 9.90 1.66 -0.70
C THR A 167 10.75 2.83 -1.19
N GLU A 168 12.06 2.62 -1.27
CA GLU A 168 13.03 3.62 -1.76
C GLU A 168 12.95 3.86 -3.29
N GLY A 169 12.02 3.20 -3.97
CA GLY A 169 11.78 3.34 -5.40
C GLY A 169 11.45 1.99 -6.04
N GLY A 170 10.18 1.78 -6.35
CA GLY A 170 9.68 0.61 -7.05
C GLY A 170 9.35 0.91 -8.50
N ARG A 171 9.59 -0.06 -9.38
CA ARG A 171 9.03 -0.09 -10.74
C ARG A 171 8.35 -1.41 -11.05
N TYR A 172 8.78 -2.46 -10.36
CA TYR A 172 8.24 -3.79 -10.43
C TYR A 172 7.76 -4.21 -9.06
N LEU A 173 6.74 -5.05 -9.04
CA LEU A 173 6.10 -5.53 -7.83
C LEU A 173 5.67 -6.98 -8.01
N GLN A 174 5.66 -7.71 -6.90
CA GLN A 174 5.21 -9.09 -6.87
C GLN A 174 4.52 -9.33 -5.52
N TYR A 175 3.44 -10.11 -5.53
CA TYR A 175 2.82 -10.59 -4.31
C TYR A 175 3.02 -12.09 -4.13
N ARG A 176 2.88 -12.51 -2.87
CA ARG A 176 2.87 -13.89 -2.46
C ARG A 176 1.78 -14.11 -1.45
N LEU A 177 1.10 -15.23 -1.60
CA LEU A 177 0.00 -15.65 -0.75
C LEU A 177 0.41 -16.92 -0.03
N ILE A 178 0.06 -17.01 1.25
CA ILE A 178 0.24 -18.21 2.05
C ILE A 178 -1.12 -18.59 2.60
N PHE A 179 -1.63 -19.72 2.13
CA PHE A 179 -2.87 -20.33 2.58
C PHE A 179 -2.53 -21.34 3.66
N THR A 180 -3.23 -21.28 4.79
CA THR A 180 -3.08 -22.25 5.88
C THR A 180 -4.45 -22.74 6.34
N SER A 181 -4.58 -24.03 6.58
CA SER A 181 -5.76 -24.70 7.14
C SER A 181 -5.28 -25.71 8.17
N THR A 182 -5.76 -25.57 9.40
CA THR A 182 -5.41 -26.51 10.49
C THR A 182 -6.07 -27.88 10.31
N LYS A 183 -7.10 -27.96 9.47
CA LYS A 183 -7.80 -29.19 9.12
C LYS A 183 -8.39 -29.06 7.72
N LEU A 184 -7.78 -29.65 6.71
CA LEU A 184 -8.25 -29.54 5.31
C LEU A 184 -9.72 -29.97 5.09
N SER A 185 -10.26 -30.83 5.96
CA SER A 185 -11.69 -31.19 5.91
C SER A 185 -12.64 -30.08 6.40
N THR A 186 -12.15 -29.01 7.01
CA THR A 186 -12.95 -27.85 7.43
C THR A 186 -12.91 -26.70 6.43
N GLY A 187 -12.17 -26.83 5.32
CA GLY A 187 -12.16 -25.85 4.23
C GLY A 187 -10.76 -25.29 3.93
N SER A 188 -10.75 -24.41 2.93
CA SER A 188 -9.61 -23.64 2.45
C SER A 188 -10.00 -22.16 2.41
N PRO A 189 -9.06 -21.22 2.62
CA PRO A 189 -9.28 -19.87 2.12
C PRO A 189 -9.42 -19.90 0.60
N GLU A 190 -10.25 -19.03 0.06
CA GLU A 190 -10.52 -18.87 -1.37
C GLU A 190 -10.31 -17.40 -1.74
N LEU A 191 -9.28 -17.11 -2.55
CA LEU A 191 -9.02 -15.75 -3.05
C LEU A 191 -9.60 -15.62 -4.46
N SER A 192 -10.43 -14.60 -4.69
CA SER A 192 -11.03 -14.31 -6.00
C SER A 192 -10.38 -13.13 -6.72
N GLU A 193 -9.92 -12.13 -5.96
CA GLU A 193 -9.32 -10.92 -6.51
C GLU A 193 -8.21 -10.43 -5.60
N ILE A 194 -7.11 -9.97 -6.18
CA ILE A 194 -6.12 -9.16 -5.48
C ILE A 194 -5.67 -8.02 -6.39
N THR A 195 -5.57 -6.83 -5.80
CA THR A 195 -5.05 -5.64 -6.46
C THR A 195 -3.89 -5.10 -5.64
N LEU A 196 -2.79 -4.80 -6.34
CA LEU A 196 -1.71 -3.99 -5.80
C LEU A 196 -1.81 -2.57 -6.35
N THR A 197 -2.07 -1.61 -5.47
CA THR A 197 -2.05 -0.18 -5.80
C THR A 197 -0.66 0.36 -5.53
N TYR A 198 0.03 0.81 -6.57
CA TYR A 198 1.31 1.49 -6.48
C TYR A 198 1.13 3.00 -6.55
N ILE A 199 1.82 3.72 -5.65
CA ILE A 199 1.61 5.14 -5.40
C ILE A 199 2.94 5.89 -5.49
N ASP A 200 2.97 6.94 -6.29
CA ASP A 200 4.02 7.96 -6.28
C ASP A 200 3.49 9.23 -5.60
N SER A 201 3.94 9.46 -4.37
CA SER A 201 3.62 10.63 -3.55
C SER A 201 4.83 11.57 -3.36
N THR A 202 5.89 11.39 -4.14
CA THR A 202 7.14 12.15 -4.01
C THR A 202 7.02 13.60 -4.46
N ALA A 203 6.07 13.91 -5.33
CA ALA A 203 5.75 15.29 -5.70
C ALA A 203 5.08 16.01 -4.52
N GLY A 204 5.69 17.11 -4.05
CA GLY A 204 5.13 17.97 -3.01
C GLY A 204 6.18 18.56 -2.07
N PRO A 205 5.74 19.25 -1.01
CA PRO A 205 6.64 19.80 0.00
C PRO A 205 7.46 18.71 0.67
N ASP A 206 8.75 18.97 0.84
CA ASP A 206 9.63 18.13 1.66
C ASP A 206 9.46 18.43 3.17
N LEU A 207 10.20 17.72 4.02
CA LEU A 207 10.13 17.90 5.47
C LEU A 207 10.50 19.33 5.93
N ALA A 208 11.46 19.99 5.28
CA ALA A 208 11.90 21.33 5.66
C ALA A 208 10.84 22.38 5.28
N GLU A 209 10.25 22.26 4.09
CA GLU A 209 9.14 23.09 3.64
C GLU A 209 7.90 22.88 4.53
N ALA A 210 7.57 21.63 4.86
CA ALA A 210 6.46 21.30 5.74
C ALA A 210 6.64 21.88 7.15
N LYS A 211 7.84 21.81 7.72
CA LYS A 211 8.17 22.44 9.02
C LYS A 211 8.03 23.96 8.96
N THR A 212 8.40 24.59 7.85
CA THR A 212 8.26 26.04 7.66
C THR A 212 6.78 26.45 7.58
N ALA A 213 5.93 25.59 7.05
CA ALA A 213 4.48 25.82 7.00
C ALA A 213 3.78 25.62 8.36
N ALA A 214 4.47 25.10 9.38
CA ALA A 214 3.88 24.83 10.68
C ALA A 214 3.39 26.11 11.36
N ARG A 215 2.14 26.08 11.82
CA ARG A 215 1.49 27.21 12.51
C ARG A 215 1.42 26.92 14.00
N ARG A 216 1.61 27.97 14.80
CA ARG A 216 1.40 27.94 16.25
C ARG A 216 0.43 29.05 16.61
N GLU A 217 -0.68 28.75 17.26
CA GLU A 217 -1.44 29.79 17.95
C GLU A 217 -0.82 30.02 19.33
N VAL A 218 -0.40 31.27 19.57
CA VAL A 218 0.07 31.69 20.89
C VAL A 218 -1.14 32.21 21.65
N LEU A 219 -1.74 31.36 22.48
CA LEU A 219 -2.71 31.81 23.47
C LEU A 219 -1.97 32.50 24.63
N ALA A 220 -2.44 33.67 25.04
CA ALA A 220 -1.80 34.49 26.06
C ALA A 220 -1.81 33.86 27.47
N LEU A 221 -2.61 32.80 27.69
CA LEU A 221 -2.71 32.05 28.94
C LEU A 221 -2.91 30.55 28.61
N GLY A 222 -1.98 29.67 29.01
CA GLY A 222 -2.11 28.21 28.87
C GLY A 222 -0.84 27.49 28.39
N VAL A 223 -0.95 26.17 28.20
CA VAL A 223 0.09 25.36 27.53
C VAL A 223 0.15 25.77 26.05
N PRO A 224 1.32 26.13 25.50
CA PRO A 224 1.43 26.50 24.10
C PRO A 224 0.91 25.38 23.18
N GLN A 225 0.10 25.75 22.19
CA GLN A 225 -0.31 24.79 21.18
C GLN A 225 0.94 24.23 20.47
N PRO A 226 1.06 22.91 20.29
CA PRO A 226 2.15 22.37 19.49
C PRO A 226 2.04 22.89 18.04
N PRO A 227 3.17 23.15 17.36
CA PRO A 227 3.15 23.50 15.94
C PRO A 227 2.38 22.45 15.13
N ILE A 228 1.39 22.91 14.38
CA ILE A 228 0.56 22.09 13.48
C ILE A 228 0.96 22.39 12.04
N ILE A 229 1.35 21.35 11.30
CA ILE A 229 1.55 21.45 9.85
C ILE A 229 0.16 21.35 9.20
N PRO A 230 -0.32 22.41 8.52
CA PRO A 230 -1.64 22.37 7.87
C PRO A 230 -1.61 21.43 6.65
N ARG A 231 -2.78 21.09 6.11
CA ARG A 231 -2.95 20.29 4.88
C ARG A 231 -2.08 20.77 3.72
N SER A 232 -2.11 22.08 3.46
CA SER A 232 -1.23 22.73 2.47
C SER A 232 0.27 22.59 2.77
N GLY A 233 0.65 22.44 4.03
CA GLY A 233 2.04 22.30 4.46
C GLY A 233 2.65 20.95 4.13
N TRP A 234 1.88 19.87 4.13
CA TRP A 234 2.34 18.55 3.66
C TRP A 234 1.94 18.24 2.22
N GLY A 235 1.28 19.17 1.53
CA GLY A 235 0.92 19.04 0.12
C GLY A 235 -0.34 18.23 -0.15
N ALA A 236 -1.35 18.34 0.72
CA ALA A 236 -2.65 17.72 0.50
C ALA A 236 -3.26 18.16 -0.84
N ASN A 237 -3.70 17.20 -1.64
CA ASN A 237 -4.56 17.48 -2.77
C ASN A 237 -6.02 17.52 -2.30
N GLU A 238 -6.57 18.73 -2.13
CA GLU A 238 -7.94 18.90 -1.63
C GLU A 238 -9.02 18.33 -2.57
N SER A 239 -8.70 18.00 -3.82
CA SER A 239 -9.65 17.33 -4.72
C SER A 239 -9.93 15.87 -4.38
N TYR A 240 -9.11 15.22 -3.53
CA TYR A 240 -9.39 13.85 -3.06
C TYR A 240 -10.41 13.82 -1.92
N MET A 241 -10.62 14.95 -1.25
CA MET A 241 -11.55 15.04 -0.12
C MET A 241 -12.98 15.13 -0.63
N THR A 242 -13.78 14.08 -0.40
CA THR A 242 -15.17 14.04 -0.86
C THR A 242 -16.18 14.33 0.24
N TRP A 243 -15.77 14.30 1.51
CA TRP A 243 -16.64 14.57 2.65
C TRP A 243 -16.27 15.89 3.32
N PRO A 244 -17.22 16.81 3.57
CA PRO A 244 -16.94 18.07 4.25
C PRO A 244 -16.59 17.83 5.74
N PRO A 245 -15.69 18.64 6.33
CA PRO A 245 -15.31 18.47 7.72
C PRO A 245 -16.41 19.00 8.65
N GLU A 246 -16.69 18.25 9.72
CA GLU A 246 -17.59 18.65 10.82
C GLU A 246 -16.79 18.85 12.11
N TYR A 247 -17.04 19.95 12.83
CA TYR A 247 -16.30 20.30 14.03
C TYR A 247 -17.17 20.19 15.28
N HIS A 248 -16.68 19.44 16.27
CA HIS A 248 -17.37 19.21 17.54
C HIS A 248 -16.42 19.39 18.75
N PRO A 249 -16.94 19.73 19.94
CA PRO A 249 -16.16 19.67 21.17
C PRO A 249 -15.60 18.26 21.43
N VAL A 250 -14.30 18.17 21.71
CA VAL A 250 -13.60 16.90 21.95
C VAL A 250 -13.96 16.35 23.33
N HIS A 251 -14.47 15.10 23.38
CA HIS A 251 -14.75 14.37 24.62
C HIS A 251 -13.89 13.12 24.82
N LYS A 252 -13.28 12.61 23.74
CA LYS A 252 -12.47 11.38 23.71
C LYS A 252 -11.30 11.56 22.75
N ILE A 253 -10.16 10.96 23.08
CA ILE A 253 -8.98 10.90 22.21
C ILE A 253 -8.65 9.43 22.00
N ILE A 254 -8.53 9.02 20.75
CA ILE A 254 -8.10 7.67 20.36
C ILE A 254 -6.75 7.80 19.68
N VAL A 255 -5.78 7.00 20.11
CA VAL A 255 -4.43 7.02 19.55
C VAL A 255 -4.27 5.79 18.65
N HIS A 256 -3.98 6.04 17.38
CA HIS A 256 -3.69 5.03 16.37
C HIS A 256 -2.23 5.13 15.91
N HIS A 257 -1.69 4.02 15.42
CA HIS A 257 -0.50 4.00 14.58
C HIS A 257 -0.89 3.81 13.11
N THR A 258 -0.02 4.16 12.18
CA THR A 258 -0.27 4.05 10.73
C THR A 258 0.04 2.67 10.15
N VAL A 259 0.67 1.78 10.92
CA VAL A 259 1.19 0.49 10.44
C VAL A 259 2.15 0.66 9.24
N THR A 260 2.81 1.82 9.16
CA THR A 260 3.91 2.12 8.22
C THR A 260 5.26 2.07 8.96
N GLN A 261 6.37 2.19 8.23
CA GLN A 261 7.70 2.21 8.83
C GLN A 261 7.92 3.45 9.72
N ASN A 262 8.74 3.26 10.77
CA ASN A 262 9.16 4.31 11.69
C ASN A 262 10.36 5.07 11.13
N TYR A 263 10.50 6.34 11.54
CA TYR A 263 11.63 7.21 11.17
C TYR A 263 11.78 7.43 9.67
N GLU A 264 10.67 7.61 8.96
CA GLU A 264 10.69 7.93 7.54
C GLU A 264 11.43 9.23 7.25
N PRO A 265 12.37 9.25 6.28
CA PRO A 265 13.10 10.47 5.92
C PRO A 265 12.21 11.60 5.39
N ASP A 266 11.09 11.26 4.75
CA ASP A 266 10.12 12.21 4.19
C ASP A 266 8.68 11.92 4.66
N PRO A 267 8.33 12.26 5.92
CA PRO A 267 6.97 12.08 6.44
C PRO A 267 5.87 12.79 5.62
N PRO A 268 6.06 14.01 5.06
CA PRO A 268 5.08 14.62 4.16
C PRO A 268 4.70 13.73 2.97
N SER A 269 5.69 13.09 2.32
CA SER A 269 5.42 12.12 1.24
C SER A 269 4.62 10.91 1.71
N THR A 270 4.93 10.37 2.89
CA THR A 270 4.17 9.28 3.50
C THR A 270 2.72 9.68 3.79
N ILE A 271 2.49 10.87 4.35
CA ILE A 271 1.14 11.38 4.63
C ILE A 271 0.35 11.54 3.32
N ARG A 272 0.97 12.03 2.24
CA ARG A 272 0.34 12.10 0.91
C ARG A 272 -0.03 10.72 0.36
N ALA A 273 0.80 9.70 0.59
CA ALA A 273 0.49 8.32 0.19
C ALA A 273 -0.69 7.75 0.98
N ILE A 274 -0.71 7.92 2.31
CA ILE A 274 -1.81 7.49 3.18
C ILE A 274 -3.11 8.20 2.77
N TYR A 275 -3.06 9.52 2.57
CA TYR A 275 -4.24 10.28 2.14
C TYR A 275 -4.79 9.81 0.80
N TYR A 276 -3.93 9.59 -0.20
CA TYR A 276 -4.37 9.03 -1.48
C TYR A 276 -4.99 7.63 -1.29
N TYR A 277 -4.35 6.77 -0.50
CA TYR A 277 -4.85 5.42 -0.26
C TYR A 277 -6.22 5.44 0.43
N HIS A 278 -6.40 6.21 1.50
CA HIS A 278 -7.68 6.29 2.22
C HIS A 278 -8.78 6.95 1.39
N ALA A 279 -8.50 8.15 0.84
CA ALA A 279 -9.51 8.95 0.19
C ALA A 279 -9.86 8.44 -1.22
N VAL A 280 -8.86 7.96 -1.99
CA VAL A 280 -9.05 7.56 -3.39
C VAL A 280 -9.18 6.04 -3.52
N THR A 281 -8.24 5.27 -2.99
CA THR A 281 -8.25 3.80 -3.17
C THR A 281 -9.33 3.12 -2.33
N LEU A 282 -9.47 3.50 -1.05
CA LEU A 282 -10.48 2.94 -0.15
C LEU A 282 -11.80 3.73 -0.13
N ALA A 283 -11.84 4.88 -0.81
CA ALA A 283 -13.02 5.75 -0.91
C ALA A 283 -13.59 6.22 0.45
N TRP A 284 -12.74 6.36 1.47
CA TRP A 284 -13.13 6.86 2.80
C TRP A 284 -13.42 8.36 2.84
N GLY A 285 -13.14 9.07 1.75
CA GLY A 285 -13.47 10.48 1.56
C GLY A 285 -12.54 11.50 2.21
N ASP A 286 -11.66 11.10 3.13
CA ASP A 286 -10.47 11.84 3.58
C ASP A 286 -9.44 10.86 4.20
N ILE A 287 -8.33 11.38 4.74
CA ILE A 287 -7.32 10.62 5.50
C ILE A 287 -7.83 10.12 6.86
#